data_AF-A0AAV8E1R5-F1
#
_entry.id   AF-A0AAV8E1R5-F1
#
_cell.length_a   1.000
_cell.length_b   1.000
_cell.length_c   1.000
_cell.angle_alpha   90.00
_cell.angle_beta   90.00
_cell.angle_gamma   90.00
#
_symmetry.space_group_name_H-M   'P 1'
#
loop_
_entity.id
_entity.type
_entity.pdbx_description
1 polymer ?
#
loop_
_entity_poly.entity_id
_entity_poly.type
_entity_poly.pdbx_seq_one_letter_code
_entity_poly.pdbx_strand_id
1 'polypeptide(L)'
;MTCGTALLSLSHWLLVLGISSLPHPLPEISSARASLFRVPTHHRHTLPSPSFSSNPSTPLHSCKNCKRIFSDYIILYSLPPVLLMAATIVPAHAAFFGAKKEIGARASFSPSISAHRCRKHALNKVLAVMSPTQPSRAPSTTGSVKHGMTMTEKILAKSSDRSKLEPGENIWVNIDVLMTHDVCGPGTIGIFKKEFGKNAKVWDREKIVIIPDHYIFTSDERANRNVDIIRDFALEQNIKYFYDIKDLSNFKVNPDYKGVCHVALAQEGHCRPGEVLLGTDSHTCNAGAFGQFATGIGNTDAGFVMGTGKLLLKVPPTMQFVLDGEMPHYLLAKDLILQIIGEITVAGATYKSMEFVGSTVESLNMEERMTLCNMVVEAGGKNGVVPPDETTFKYLEGKTSLNYEPVYSDESAKFISEYRFDVSKLEPVVAKPHSPDNRALARECKDVKIDRVYIGSCTGGKTEDFMAAAKVFLASGKKVKVPTFLVPATQKVWMDLYSLPVPGSGGKTCSQIFEEAGCDTPASPSCGACLGGPRDTYARMNEPMVCVSTTNRNFPGRMGHKEGQIYLASPYTAAASALTGYVTDPREFL
;
A
#
# COMPACT_ATOMS: atom_id res chain seq x y z
N MET A 1 3.60 4.22 -44.55
CA MET A 1 3.61 5.45 -43.73
C MET A 1 3.87 5.03 -42.28
N THR A 2 4.70 5.79 -41.57
CA THR A 2 5.53 5.31 -40.44
C THR A 2 5.15 5.93 -39.09
N CYS A 3 5.48 5.23 -37.99
CA CYS A 3 5.57 5.69 -36.59
C CYS A 3 4.38 6.53 -36.04
N GLY A 4 3.55 6.05 -35.11
CA GLY A 4 3.67 4.88 -34.24
C GLY A 4 4.12 5.21 -32.80
N THR A 5 3.42 6.15 -32.16
CA THR A 5 3.12 6.18 -30.72
C THR A 5 4.09 5.45 -29.77
N ALA A 6 5.15 6.14 -29.36
CA ALA A 6 6.06 5.71 -28.28
C ALA A 6 6.42 6.89 -27.37
N LEU A 7 5.42 7.46 -26.69
CA LEU A 7 5.58 8.55 -25.71
C LEU A 7 4.29 8.70 -24.89
N LEU A 8 4.16 7.92 -23.80
CA LEU A 8 3.24 8.16 -22.64
C LEU A 8 3.38 7.03 -21.59
N SER A 9 4.59 6.78 -21.10
CA SER A 9 4.85 5.91 -19.93
C SER A 9 5.94 6.49 -19.01
N LEU A 10 6.00 7.83 -18.91
CA LEU A 10 7.14 8.56 -18.36
C LEU A 10 6.73 9.77 -17.52
N SER A 11 5.65 9.60 -16.74
CA SER A 11 5.12 10.60 -15.79
C SER A 11 4.96 10.00 -14.38
N HIS A 12 5.99 9.29 -13.90
CA HIS A 12 6.13 8.81 -12.51
C HIS A 12 7.58 8.86 -11.98
N TRP A 13 8.46 9.66 -12.60
CA TRP A 13 9.91 9.70 -12.31
C TRP A 13 10.49 11.10 -12.07
N LEU A 14 9.68 12.07 -11.65
CA LEU A 14 10.11 13.45 -11.36
C LEU A 14 9.54 13.99 -10.05
N LEU A 15 9.90 13.34 -8.93
CA LEU A 15 9.70 13.84 -7.56
C LEU A 15 10.86 13.47 -6.62
N VAL A 16 12.06 13.24 -7.19
CA VAL A 16 13.30 12.88 -6.45
C VAL A 16 14.48 13.79 -6.86
N LEU A 17 14.21 14.98 -7.41
CA LEU A 17 15.24 16.01 -7.66
C LEU A 17 14.73 17.37 -7.19
N GLY A 18 15.17 17.78 -6.00
CA GLY A 18 14.90 19.11 -5.47
C GLY A 18 15.82 20.15 -6.13
N ILE A 19 15.25 21.02 -6.96
CA ILE A 19 15.87 22.30 -7.35
C ILE A 19 14.82 23.40 -7.16
N SER A 20 15.22 24.48 -6.49
CA SER A 20 14.35 25.59 -6.13
C SER A 20 14.79 26.87 -6.85
N SER A 21 13.85 27.53 -7.55
CA SER A 21 13.90 28.99 -7.81
C SER A 21 12.57 29.49 -8.43
N LEU A 22 12.19 30.72 -8.05
CA LEU A 22 10.90 31.39 -8.27
C LEU A 22 10.90 32.26 -9.58
N PRO A 23 10.08 33.33 -9.75
CA PRO A 23 8.72 33.25 -10.33
C PRO A 23 8.43 34.29 -11.44
N HIS A 24 7.32 34.15 -12.19
CA HIS A 24 6.25 35.18 -12.39
C HIS A 24 5.26 34.81 -13.54
N PRO A 25 4.00 35.32 -13.53
CA PRO A 25 2.95 34.95 -14.49
C PRO A 25 2.61 36.05 -15.52
N LEU A 26 2.03 35.67 -16.66
CA LEU A 26 1.35 36.55 -17.64
C LEU A 26 0.21 35.78 -18.36
N PRO A 27 -0.79 36.45 -18.97
CA PRO A 27 -2.15 36.38 -18.41
C PRO A 27 -3.24 35.79 -19.34
N GLU A 28 -4.47 35.84 -18.83
CA GLU A 28 -5.73 35.46 -19.49
C GLU A 28 -5.98 36.17 -20.84
N ILE A 29 -6.70 35.49 -21.74
CA ILE A 29 -7.41 36.11 -22.86
C ILE A 29 -8.88 35.67 -22.82
N SER A 30 -9.78 36.63 -22.77
CA SER A 30 -11.22 36.42 -22.70
C SER A 30 -11.91 36.53 -24.07
N SER A 31 -12.96 35.72 -24.25
CA SER A 31 -14.13 35.94 -25.10
C SER A 31 -13.99 35.88 -26.63
N ALA A 32 -14.82 35.02 -27.24
CA ALA A 32 -15.64 35.39 -28.39
C ALA A 32 -16.91 34.52 -28.40
N ARG A 33 -18.10 35.15 -28.42
CA ARG A 33 -19.37 34.49 -28.70
C ARG A 33 -19.54 34.37 -30.22
N ALA A 34 -20.07 33.24 -30.68
CA ALA A 34 -20.87 33.18 -31.90
C ALA A 34 -21.97 32.12 -31.72
N SER A 35 -23.16 32.41 -32.23
CA SER A 35 -24.40 31.65 -31.96
C SER A 35 -25.18 31.40 -33.24
N LEU A 36 -26.11 30.43 -33.17
CA LEU A 36 -27.19 30.15 -34.12
C LEU A 36 -26.80 29.36 -35.39
N PHE A 37 -27.27 28.12 -35.47
CA PHE A 37 -28.28 27.72 -36.46
C PHE A 37 -29.24 26.68 -35.82
N ARG A 38 -30.48 26.60 -36.30
CA ARG A 38 -31.59 25.86 -35.65
C ARG A 38 -32.62 25.41 -36.72
N VAL A 39 -33.43 24.40 -36.40
CA VAL A 39 -34.71 23.98 -37.09
C VAL A 39 -34.51 23.11 -38.35
N PRO A 40 -35.41 22.14 -38.70
CA PRO A 40 -36.59 21.57 -38.01
C PRO A 40 -36.56 20.03 -37.75
N THR A 41 -37.66 19.55 -37.15
CA THR A 41 -38.04 18.18 -36.74
C THR A 41 -38.91 17.40 -37.75
N HIS A 42 -39.16 16.10 -37.44
CA HIS A 42 -40.18 15.13 -37.91
C HIS A 42 -39.58 13.88 -38.62
N HIS A 43 -40.10 12.64 -38.54
CA HIS A 43 -41.40 12.11 -38.05
C HIS A 43 -41.25 10.76 -37.27
N ARG A 44 -42.34 10.26 -36.67
CA ARG A 44 -42.49 8.91 -36.06
C ARG A 44 -42.63 7.81 -37.12
N HIS A 45 -42.33 6.54 -36.79
CA HIS A 45 -43.19 5.33 -36.95
C HIS A 45 -42.40 4.05 -36.58
N THR A 46 -42.72 3.39 -35.46
CA THR A 46 -43.44 2.09 -35.32
C THR A 46 -42.72 0.80 -35.76
N LEU A 47 -42.59 -0.11 -34.79
CA LEU A 47 -42.26 -1.55 -34.80
C LEU A 47 -43.07 -2.38 -35.85
N PRO A 48 -42.68 -3.64 -36.25
CA PRO A 48 -42.22 -4.69 -35.32
C PRO A 48 -41.12 -5.69 -35.76
N SER A 49 -40.76 -6.53 -34.78
CA SER A 49 -39.94 -7.75 -34.85
C SER A 49 -40.50 -8.85 -35.76
N PRO A 50 -39.67 -9.85 -36.10
CA PRO A 50 -40.02 -11.20 -35.64
C PRO A 50 -38.85 -11.99 -35.04
N SER A 51 -39.19 -12.87 -34.10
CA SER A 51 -38.38 -14.00 -33.65
C SER A 51 -38.57 -15.21 -34.57
N PHE A 52 -37.54 -16.05 -34.79
CA PHE A 52 -37.67 -17.51 -34.64
C PHE A 52 -36.29 -18.21 -34.63
N SER A 53 -36.24 -19.36 -33.97
CA SER A 53 -35.07 -20.23 -33.76
C SER A 53 -34.87 -21.28 -34.86
N SER A 54 -33.63 -21.68 -35.15
CA SER A 54 -33.12 -23.07 -34.95
C SER A 54 -31.87 -23.40 -35.78
N ASN A 55 -30.89 -24.06 -35.15
CA ASN A 55 -29.84 -24.90 -35.78
C ASN A 55 -30.42 -26.34 -36.00
N PRO A 56 -29.80 -27.31 -36.74
CA PRO A 56 -28.33 -27.51 -36.88
C PRO A 56 -27.78 -28.08 -38.22
N SER A 57 -26.45 -28.33 -38.23
CA SER A 57 -25.70 -29.42 -38.92
C SER A 57 -25.45 -29.42 -40.45
N THR A 58 -24.24 -28.97 -40.86
CA THR A 58 -23.12 -29.71 -41.56
C THR A 58 -23.36 -30.67 -42.76
N PRO A 59 -22.33 -31.01 -43.58
CA PRO A 59 -21.12 -30.29 -44.03
C PRO A 59 -20.78 -30.49 -45.55
N LEU A 60 -19.59 -30.03 -46.00
CA LEU A 60 -18.67 -30.58 -47.05
C LEU A 60 -18.22 -29.68 -48.24
N HIS A 61 -16.98 -29.98 -48.67
CA HIS A 61 -16.18 -29.52 -49.82
C HIS A 61 -15.78 -28.04 -49.89
N SER A 62 -14.49 -27.66 -49.77
CA SER A 62 -13.26 -28.08 -50.48
C SER A 62 -13.07 -27.39 -51.84
N CYS A 63 -12.20 -26.37 -51.89
CA CYS A 63 -11.36 -26.11 -53.05
C CYS A 63 -9.95 -25.70 -52.60
N LYS A 64 -8.92 -26.24 -53.27
CA LYS A 64 -7.50 -25.95 -53.05
C LYS A 64 -6.92 -25.16 -54.22
N ASN A 65 -5.81 -24.48 -53.96
CA ASN A 65 -4.81 -23.98 -54.91
C ASN A 65 -5.16 -22.73 -55.72
N CYS A 66 -4.49 -21.62 -55.37
CA CYS A 66 -3.53 -21.01 -56.29
C CYS A 66 -2.20 -20.75 -55.55
N LYS A 67 -1.06 -20.86 -56.24
CA LYS A 67 0.30 -20.88 -55.67
C LYS A 67 1.17 -19.76 -56.25
N ARG A 68 1.93 -19.09 -55.37
CA ARG A 68 3.19 -18.34 -55.67
C ARG A 68 2.97 -17.10 -56.60
N ILE A 69 3.87 -16.13 -56.75
CA ILE A 69 5.35 -16.05 -56.68
C ILE A 69 5.79 -14.70 -56.05
N PHE A 70 7.08 -14.61 -55.72
CA PHE A 70 7.92 -13.47 -55.33
C PHE A 70 8.19 -13.30 -53.84
N SER A 71 9.43 -13.05 -53.39
CA SER A 71 10.80 -13.42 -53.81
C SER A 71 11.72 -12.70 -52.83
N ASP A 72 12.75 -13.41 -52.39
CA ASP A 72 13.87 -13.01 -51.54
C ASP A 72 14.45 -11.60 -51.79
N TYR A 73 14.95 -10.98 -50.71
CA TYR A 73 16.09 -10.05 -50.75
C TYR A 73 17.02 -10.26 -49.54
N ILE A 74 18.25 -10.66 -49.85
CA ILE A 74 19.45 -10.63 -48.99
C ILE A 74 20.57 -9.97 -49.85
N ILE A 75 21.67 -9.52 -49.21
CA ILE A 75 22.90 -8.87 -49.75
C ILE A 75 22.85 -7.33 -49.60
N LEU A 76 23.89 -6.61 -49.15
CA LEU A 76 24.99 -6.83 -48.18
C LEU A 76 25.83 -5.51 -48.08
N TYR A 77 26.70 -5.39 -47.07
CA TYR A 77 27.79 -4.40 -46.89
C TYR A 77 27.49 -2.90 -46.75
N SER A 78 27.93 -2.28 -45.64
CA SER A 78 29.13 -1.41 -45.64
C SER A 78 29.55 -0.90 -44.24
N LEU A 79 30.85 -1.01 -43.96
CA LEU A 79 31.69 -0.41 -42.90
C LEU A 79 33.14 -0.45 -43.44
N PRO A 80 34.12 0.33 -42.93
CA PRO A 80 34.09 1.53 -42.09
C PRO A 80 34.77 2.74 -42.81
N PRO A 81 35.39 3.72 -42.11
CA PRO A 81 36.82 3.53 -41.83
C PRO A 81 37.27 3.92 -40.41
N VAL A 82 38.43 3.39 -40.05
CA VAL A 82 39.21 3.69 -38.84
C VAL A 82 40.04 4.97 -39.05
N LEU A 83 40.26 5.75 -37.98
CA LEU A 83 41.46 6.60 -37.88
C LEU A 83 42.21 6.31 -36.58
N LEU A 84 43.53 6.37 -36.63
CA LEU A 84 44.45 5.81 -35.64
C LEU A 84 45.26 6.91 -34.93
N MET A 85 45.51 6.70 -33.64
CA MET A 85 46.60 7.25 -32.79
C MET A 85 47.05 8.71 -32.91
N ALA A 86 47.06 9.37 -31.74
CA ALA A 86 48.30 9.93 -31.19
C ALA A 86 48.27 9.84 -29.65
N ALA A 87 49.34 9.31 -29.05
CA ALA A 87 49.48 9.19 -27.59
C ALA A 87 50.43 10.26 -27.04
N THR A 88 50.22 10.68 -25.79
CA THR A 88 51.29 11.23 -24.94
C THR A 88 50.99 10.95 -23.47
N ILE A 89 51.65 9.91 -22.94
CA ILE A 89 51.92 9.70 -21.52
C ILE A 89 53.35 10.22 -21.30
N VAL A 90 53.66 10.98 -20.22
CA VAL A 90 54.66 10.70 -19.15
C VAL A 90 54.48 11.77 -18.02
N PRO A 91 55.16 11.75 -16.84
CA PRO A 91 54.52 11.31 -15.60
C PRO A 91 54.53 12.35 -14.45
N ALA A 92 53.96 11.96 -13.31
CA ALA A 92 54.24 12.57 -12.01
C ALA A 92 55.39 11.83 -11.28
N HIS A 93 56.35 12.58 -10.74
CA HIS A 93 57.30 12.24 -9.66
C HIS A 93 57.59 13.57 -8.94
N ALA A 94 57.39 13.76 -7.63
CA ALA A 94 57.99 13.13 -6.45
C ALA A 94 59.00 14.08 -5.75
N ALA A 95 58.45 14.89 -4.82
CA ALA A 95 58.99 15.27 -3.51
C ALA A 95 60.33 16.06 -3.31
N PHE A 96 60.31 16.82 -2.20
CA PHE A 96 61.38 17.11 -1.20
C PHE A 96 62.01 18.52 -1.03
N PHE A 97 62.06 18.91 0.27
CA PHE A 97 62.92 19.85 1.02
C PHE A 97 62.70 21.39 1.05
N GLY A 98 62.83 21.94 2.28
CA GLY A 98 63.04 23.36 2.61
C GLY A 98 61.81 24.09 3.21
N ALA A 99 61.42 24.02 4.49
CA ALA A 99 62.09 24.17 5.80
C ALA A 99 62.19 25.64 6.34
N LYS A 100 61.67 25.87 7.57
CA LYS A 100 61.82 27.08 8.44
C LYS A 100 61.15 28.37 7.88
N LYS A 101 60.84 29.45 8.62
CA LYS A 101 60.70 29.87 10.04
C LYS A 101 59.92 31.24 10.00
N GLU A 102 59.29 31.84 11.01
CA GLU A 102 58.69 31.49 12.32
C GLU A 102 58.04 32.79 12.90
N ILE A 103 57.19 32.72 13.95
CA ILE A 103 56.67 33.88 14.74
C ILE A 103 55.70 34.81 13.95
N GLY A 104 54.61 35.38 14.48
CA GLY A 104 53.98 35.28 15.80
C GLY A 104 53.48 36.65 16.28
N ALA A 105 52.20 36.77 16.67
CA ALA A 105 51.68 37.89 17.47
C ALA A 105 50.33 37.53 18.11
N ARG A 106 50.23 37.67 19.44
CA ARG A 106 48.94 37.78 20.15
C ARG A 106 48.54 39.26 20.17
N ALA A 107 47.25 39.54 20.03
CA ALA A 107 46.66 40.75 20.59
C ALA A 107 45.22 40.46 21.04
N SER A 108 45.00 40.50 22.35
CA SER A 108 43.69 40.37 22.98
C SER A 108 43.24 41.73 23.50
N PHE A 109 42.11 42.25 23.03
CA PHE A 109 41.36 43.30 23.70
C PHE A 109 39.86 43.23 23.38
N SER A 110 39.07 43.47 24.41
CA SER A 110 37.62 43.69 24.44
C SER A 110 37.36 44.75 25.54
N PRO A 111 36.15 45.31 25.71
CA PRO A 111 34.97 45.33 24.83
C PRO A 111 34.46 46.77 24.55
N SER A 112 33.49 46.93 23.65
CA SER A 112 32.56 48.07 23.71
C SER A 112 31.17 47.70 23.19
N ILE A 113 30.15 48.15 23.90
CA ILE A 113 28.73 47.81 23.70
C ILE A 113 28.11 48.65 22.58
N SER A 114 27.31 48.04 21.71
CA SER A 114 26.14 48.72 21.12
C SER A 114 25.03 47.71 20.84
N ALA A 115 23.79 48.09 21.15
CA ALA A 115 22.64 47.21 21.12
C ALA A 115 21.80 47.41 19.85
N HIS A 116 21.56 46.33 19.10
CA HIS A 116 20.47 46.29 18.13
C HIS A 116 19.41 45.27 18.53
N ARG A 117 18.21 45.77 18.81
CA ARG A 117 16.99 44.97 19.00
C ARG A 117 16.68 44.21 17.71
N CYS A 118 16.52 42.89 17.81
CA CYS A 118 15.67 42.13 16.89
C CYS A 118 14.61 41.36 17.69
N ARG A 119 13.38 41.31 17.16
CA ARG A 119 12.20 40.79 17.89
C ARG A 119 12.23 39.26 17.93
N LYS A 120 12.12 38.67 19.13
CA LYS A 120 11.80 37.25 19.26
C LYS A 120 10.31 37.03 18.95
N HIS A 121 9.99 36.17 17.99
CA HIS A 121 8.67 35.54 17.96
C HIS A 121 8.58 34.49 19.08
N ALA A 122 7.47 34.48 19.80
CA ALA A 122 7.20 33.48 20.82
C ALA A 122 6.67 32.19 20.18
N LEU A 123 7.30 31.06 20.49
CA LEU A 123 6.70 29.74 20.32
C LEU A 123 5.75 29.50 21.49
N ASN A 124 4.49 29.20 21.19
CA ASN A 124 3.46 28.98 22.21
C ASN A 124 3.61 27.60 22.89
N LYS A 125 3.13 27.54 24.13
CA LYS A 125 3.31 26.41 25.05
C LYS A 125 2.63 25.12 24.57
N VAL A 126 3.33 24.00 24.76
CA VAL A 126 2.72 22.67 24.92
C VAL A 126 1.98 22.65 26.26
N LEU A 127 0.72 22.19 26.26
CA LEU A 127 -0.04 21.90 27.49
C LEU A 127 0.11 20.41 27.81
N ALA A 128 1.00 20.09 28.76
CA ALA A 128 1.11 18.75 29.31
C ALA A 128 0.07 18.53 30.41
N VAL A 129 -0.78 17.52 30.25
CA VAL A 129 -1.55 16.92 31.34
C VAL A 129 -0.86 15.62 31.71
N MET A 130 -0.47 15.46 32.98
CA MET A 130 0.26 14.27 33.43
C MET A 130 -0.69 13.10 33.63
N SER A 131 -0.54 12.04 32.83
CA SER A 131 -1.14 10.73 33.09
C SER A 131 -0.37 9.96 34.17
N PRO A 132 -0.99 9.03 34.90
CA PRO A 132 -0.31 8.24 35.94
C PRO A 132 0.78 7.31 35.37
N THR A 133 1.87 7.13 36.12
CA THR A 133 2.94 6.17 35.78
C THR A 133 2.47 4.72 35.91
N GLN A 134 2.50 4.00 34.79
CA GLN A 134 2.36 2.53 34.71
C GLN A 134 3.65 1.81 35.20
N PRO A 135 3.57 0.53 35.63
CA PRO A 135 4.73 -0.21 36.12
C PRO A 135 5.70 -0.62 34.98
N SER A 136 7.00 -0.45 35.22
CA SER A 136 8.07 -0.83 34.30
C SER A 136 8.18 -2.35 34.12
N ARG A 137 8.19 -2.85 32.87
CA ARG A 137 8.52 -4.25 32.55
C ARG A 137 10.04 -4.47 32.67
N ALA A 138 10.46 -5.65 33.08
CA ALA A 138 11.88 -5.97 33.26
C ALA A 138 12.61 -6.12 31.90
N PRO A 139 13.84 -5.58 31.75
CA PRO A 139 14.57 -5.63 30.48
C PRO A 139 15.12 -7.03 30.17
N SER A 140 15.11 -7.41 28.90
CA SER A 140 15.90 -8.54 28.42
C SER A 140 17.39 -8.17 28.47
N THR A 141 18.19 -8.93 29.21
CA THR A 141 19.59 -8.60 29.48
C THR A 141 20.48 -8.81 28.26
N THR A 142 20.61 -7.77 27.45
CA THR A 142 21.74 -7.59 26.52
C THR A 142 22.59 -6.42 27.01
N GLY A 143 23.92 -6.53 26.87
CA GLY A 143 24.87 -5.68 27.59
C GLY A 143 24.72 -4.18 27.29
N SER A 144 25.10 -3.32 28.24
CA SER A 144 24.80 -1.88 28.21
C SER A 144 25.35 -1.17 26.97
N VAL A 145 24.50 -1.02 25.95
CA VAL A 145 24.82 -0.25 24.74
C VAL A 145 24.77 1.23 25.11
N LYS A 146 25.83 2.00 24.81
CA LYS A 146 25.90 3.44 25.16
C LYS A 146 24.80 4.29 24.53
N HIS A 147 24.14 3.80 23.49
CA HIS A 147 22.96 4.39 22.85
C HIS A 147 21.97 3.25 22.53
N GLY A 148 20.76 3.32 23.08
CA GLY A 148 19.71 2.35 22.79
C GLY A 148 19.21 2.44 21.34
N MET A 149 18.73 1.32 20.83
CA MET A 149 18.15 1.16 19.49
C MET A 149 16.63 0.99 19.56
N THR A 150 15.93 1.61 18.62
CA THR A 150 14.52 1.40 18.31
C THR A 150 14.30 0.00 17.73
N MET A 151 13.05 -0.45 17.68
CA MET A 151 12.71 -1.81 17.23
C MET A 151 13.15 -2.04 15.78
N THR A 152 12.90 -1.07 14.89
CA THR A 152 13.36 -1.11 13.49
C THR A 152 14.89 -1.20 13.39
N GLU A 153 15.64 -0.45 14.20
CA GLU A 153 17.11 -0.51 14.22
C GLU A 153 17.61 -1.89 14.70
N LYS A 154 16.97 -2.50 15.70
CA LYS A 154 17.33 -3.85 16.18
C LYS A 154 17.05 -4.95 15.17
N ILE A 155 15.91 -4.91 14.48
CA ILE A 155 15.58 -5.86 13.39
C ILE A 155 16.67 -5.77 12.31
N LEU A 156 16.96 -4.55 11.84
CA LEU A 156 17.95 -4.32 10.81
C LEU A 156 19.38 -4.67 11.26
N ALA A 157 19.72 -4.47 12.54
CA ALA A 157 21.02 -4.82 13.10
C ALA A 157 21.21 -6.34 13.08
N LYS A 158 20.23 -7.09 13.61
CA LYS A 158 20.20 -8.55 13.56
C LYS A 158 20.29 -9.07 12.12
N SER A 159 19.45 -8.58 11.22
CA SER A 159 19.43 -9.04 9.82
C SER A 159 20.63 -8.57 8.99
N SER A 160 21.53 -7.75 9.52
CA SER A 160 22.79 -7.35 8.86
C SER A 160 24.06 -7.87 9.58
N ASP A 161 23.90 -8.79 10.54
CA ASP A 161 24.99 -9.36 11.35
C ASP A 161 25.77 -8.28 12.14
N ARG A 162 25.05 -7.24 12.59
CA ARG A 162 25.57 -6.07 13.31
C ARG A 162 25.03 -6.03 14.74
N SER A 163 25.89 -5.70 15.71
CA SER A 163 25.48 -5.52 17.12
C SER A 163 24.87 -4.14 17.41
N LYS A 164 25.06 -3.16 16.50
CA LYS A 164 24.52 -1.81 16.60
C LYS A 164 24.44 -1.15 15.22
N LEU A 165 23.42 -0.30 15.06
CA LEU A 165 23.22 0.61 13.94
C LEU A 165 22.88 2.02 14.41
N GLU A 166 23.00 3.00 13.51
CA GLU A 166 22.47 4.36 13.64
C GLU A 166 21.69 4.77 12.37
N PRO A 167 20.70 5.68 12.46
CA PRO A 167 19.95 6.14 11.31
C PRO A 167 20.84 6.76 10.24
N GLY A 168 20.58 6.41 8.98
CA GLY A 168 21.33 6.89 7.82
C GLY A 168 22.47 5.99 7.36
N GLU A 169 22.90 5.00 8.16
CA GLU A 169 23.81 3.94 7.70
C GLU A 169 23.19 3.16 6.52
N ASN A 170 24.03 2.76 5.55
CA ASN A 170 23.63 1.82 4.49
C ASN A 170 24.18 0.44 4.83
N ILE A 171 23.32 -0.57 4.83
CA ILE A 171 23.61 -1.93 5.30
C ILE A 171 23.11 -2.97 4.31
N TRP A 172 23.82 -4.09 4.21
CA TRP A 172 23.32 -5.28 3.52
C TRP A 172 22.47 -6.08 4.49
N VAL A 173 21.21 -6.31 4.13
CA VAL A 173 20.20 -6.95 4.99
C VAL A 173 19.84 -8.30 4.39
N ASN A 174 19.95 -9.36 5.18
CA ASN A 174 19.44 -10.70 4.89
C ASN A 174 17.90 -10.65 4.93
N ILE A 175 17.24 -11.20 3.90
CA ILE A 175 15.78 -11.14 3.74
C ILE A 175 15.15 -12.46 4.18
N ASP A 176 14.11 -12.37 5.00
CA ASP A 176 13.41 -13.54 5.53
C ASP A 176 12.26 -13.99 4.65
N VAL A 177 11.53 -13.04 4.05
CA VAL A 177 10.48 -13.31 3.07
C VAL A 177 10.50 -12.24 1.97
N LEU A 178 10.44 -12.67 0.70
CA LEU A 178 10.09 -11.81 -0.43
C LEU A 178 8.71 -12.21 -0.95
N MET A 179 7.74 -11.29 -0.89
CA MET A 179 6.44 -11.45 -1.54
C MET A 179 6.42 -10.78 -2.91
N THR A 180 5.80 -11.43 -3.90
CA THR A 180 5.40 -10.77 -5.15
C THR A 180 4.04 -11.26 -5.63
N HIS A 181 3.43 -10.49 -6.53
CA HIS A 181 2.09 -10.74 -7.05
C HIS A 181 2.03 -10.60 -8.57
N ASP A 182 0.87 -10.84 -9.15
CA ASP A 182 0.54 -10.76 -10.58
C ASP A 182 0.91 -9.45 -11.30
N VAL A 183 0.82 -8.27 -10.66
CA VAL A 183 1.18 -7.00 -11.31
C VAL A 183 2.70 -6.87 -11.48
N CYS A 184 3.45 -7.07 -10.39
CA CYS A 184 4.87 -6.76 -10.33
C CYS A 184 5.77 -7.98 -10.61
N GLY A 185 5.30 -9.18 -10.32
CA GLY A 185 6.00 -10.45 -10.48
C GLY A 185 6.60 -10.66 -11.87
N PRO A 186 5.85 -10.49 -12.97
CA PRO A 186 6.41 -10.64 -14.33
C PRO A 186 7.60 -9.72 -14.61
N GLY A 187 7.59 -8.48 -14.10
CA GLY A 187 8.71 -7.55 -14.21
C GLY A 187 9.91 -7.99 -13.38
N THR A 188 9.66 -8.40 -12.13
CA THR A 188 10.68 -8.94 -11.21
C THR A 188 11.37 -10.19 -11.77
N ILE A 189 10.59 -11.15 -12.28
CA ILE A 189 11.07 -12.40 -12.92
C ILE A 189 11.91 -12.08 -14.16
N GLY A 190 11.47 -11.12 -14.97
CA GLY A 190 12.20 -10.66 -16.15
C GLY A 190 13.58 -10.09 -15.80
N ILE A 191 13.68 -9.27 -14.74
CA ILE A 191 14.95 -8.72 -14.26
C ILE A 191 15.83 -9.83 -13.67
N PHE A 192 15.28 -10.69 -12.80
CA PHE A 192 16.01 -11.83 -12.24
C PHE A 192 16.64 -12.70 -13.34
N LYS A 193 15.87 -13.12 -14.35
CA LYS A 193 16.38 -13.92 -15.48
C LYS A 193 17.36 -13.17 -16.39
N LYS A 194 17.28 -11.84 -16.44
CA LYS A 194 18.22 -10.99 -17.20
C LYS A 194 19.57 -10.87 -16.51
N GLU A 195 19.59 -10.56 -15.21
CA GLU A 195 20.84 -10.27 -14.48
C GLU A 195 21.53 -11.54 -13.95
N PHE A 196 20.78 -12.56 -13.53
CA PHE A 196 21.34 -13.84 -13.02
C PHE A 196 21.37 -14.96 -14.08
N GLY A 197 20.71 -14.75 -15.22
CA GLY A 197 20.67 -15.68 -16.35
C GLY A 197 19.41 -16.54 -16.40
N LYS A 198 19.05 -17.01 -17.61
CA LYS A 198 17.77 -17.69 -17.90
C LYS A 198 17.50 -18.94 -17.04
N ASN A 199 18.56 -19.66 -16.66
CA ASN A 199 18.48 -20.91 -15.90
C ASN A 199 18.81 -20.73 -14.40
N ALA A 200 18.91 -19.48 -13.93
CA ALA A 200 19.20 -19.18 -12.53
C ALA A 200 18.15 -19.80 -11.61
N LYS A 201 18.59 -20.19 -10.41
CA LYS A 201 17.71 -20.59 -9.32
C LYS A 201 17.60 -19.47 -8.30
N VAL A 202 16.38 -19.30 -7.78
CA VAL A 202 16.12 -18.36 -6.69
C VAL A 202 16.93 -18.72 -5.45
N TRP A 203 17.30 -17.73 -4.63
CA TRP A 203 18.17 -17.94 -3.48
C TRP A 203 17.60 -18.96 -2.48
N ASP A 204 16.28 -18.92 -2.27
CA ASP A 204 15.54 -19.84 -1.42
C ASP A 204 14.07 -19.92 -1.89
N ARG A 205 13.67 -21.10 -2.36
CA ARG A 205 12.31 -21.38 -2.88
C ARG A 205 11.23 -21.38 -1.78
N GLU A 206 11.64 -21.39 -0.50
CA GLU A 206 10.77 -21.39 0.68
C GLU A 206 10.71 -20.01 1.35
N LYS A 207 11.53 -19.04 0.92
CA LYS A 207 11.43 -17.63 1.34
C LYS A 207 10.78 -16.71 0.29
N ILE A 208 10.36 -17.26 -0.84
CA ILE A 208 9.57 -16.53 -1.86
C ILE A 208 8.10 -16.92 -1.74
N VAL A 209 7.23 -15.91 -1.64
CA VAL A 209 5.78 -16.05 -1.61
C VAL A 209 5.18 -15.38 -2.85
N ILE A 210 4.31 -16.10 -3.57
CA ILE A 210 3.65 -15.60 -4.78
C ILE A 210 2.13 -15.68 -4.60
N ILE A 211 1.45 -14.54 -4.68
CA ILE A 211 -0.01 -14.42 -4.49
C ILE A 211 -0.60 -13.59 -5.65
N PRO A 212 -1.43 -14.16 -6.55
CA PRO A 212 -2.18 -13.39 -7.56
C PRO A 212 -3.47 -12.85 -6.94
N ASP A 213 -3.67 -11.53 -6.84
CA ASP A 213 -4.84 -10.92 -6.19
C ASP A 213 -5.38 -9.63 -6.84
N HIS A 214 -4.68 -9.05 -7.84
CA HIS A 214 -5.03 -7.76 -8.45
C HIS A 214 -5.67 -7.89 -9.84
N TYR A 215 -5.17 -8.82 -10.65
CA TYR A 215 -5.43 -9.01 -12.08
C TYR A 215 -6.07 -10.39 -12.33
N ILE A 216 -7.11 -10.66 -11.54
CA ILE A 216 -7.85 -11.93 -11.48
C ILE A 216 -9.36 -11.64 -11.53
N PHE A 217 -10.19 -12.65 -11.84
CA PHE A 217 -11.63 -12.48 -12.10
C PHE A 217 -11.94 -11.45 -13.20
N THR A 218 -11.13 -11.45 -14.27
CA THR A 218 -11.24 -10.55 -15.42
C THR A 218 -11.07 -11.29 -16.73
N SER A 219 -11.71 -10.78 -17.77
CA SER A 219 -11.57 -11.22 -19.17
C SER A 219 -10.38 -10.58 -19.90
N ASP A 220 -9.63 -9.66 -19.26
CA ASP A 220 -8.48 -9.00 -19.88
C ASP A 220 -7.31 -9.98 -20.10
N GLU A 221 -6.97 -10.22 -21.37
CA GLU A 221 -5.90 -11.14 -21.78
C GLU A 221 -4.52 -10.77 -21.23
N ARG A 222 -4.26 -9.48 -20.98
CA ARG A 222 -2.96 -9.00 -20.48
C ARG A 222 -2.83 -9.22 -18.97
N ALA A 223 -3.93 -9.04 -18.25
CA ALA A 223 -4.07 -9.44 -16.85
C ALA A 223 -3.86 -10.96 -16.69
N ASN A 224 -4.57 -11.77 -17.47
CA ASN A 224 -4.50 -13.23 -17.36
C ASN A 224 -3.10 -13.77 -17.73
N ARG A 225 -2.48 -13.25 -18.79
CA ARG A 225 -1.07 -13.54 -19.14
C ARG A 225 -0.08 -13.25 -18.01
N ASN A 226 -0.32 -12.23 -17.19
CA ASN A 226 0.53 -11.94 -16.04
C ASN A 226 0.45 -13.05 -14.96
N VAL A 227 -0.75 -13.61 -14.74
CA VAL A 227 -0.96 -14.76 -13.84
C VAL A 227 -0.26 -16.01 -14.39
N ASP A 228 -0.31 -16.24 -15.70
CA ASP A 228 0.40 -17.36 -16.34
C ASP A 228 1.92 -17.25 -16.18
N ILE A 229 2.51 -16.06 -16.34
CA ILE A 229 3.96 -15.84 -16.18
C ILE A 229 4.43 -16.18 -14.75
N ILE A 230 3.67 -15.79 -13.72
CA ILE A 230 4.05 -16.10 -12.34
C ILE A 230 3.82 -17.58 -11.99
N ARG A 231 2.82 -18.23 -12.61
CA ARG A 231 2.58 -19.68 -12.49
C ARG A 231 3.71 -20.50 -13.11
N ASP A 232 4.08 -20.20 -14.35
CA ASP A 232 5.18 -20.86 -15.05
C ASP A 232 6.49 -20.74 -14.26
N PHE A 233 6.78 -19.55 -13.72
CA PHE A 233 7.95 -19.33 -12.87
C PHE A 233 7.87 -20.09 -11.54
N ALA A 234 6.70 -20.11 -10.87
CA ALA A 234 6.52 -20.85 -9.64
C ALA A 234 6.77 -22.35 -9.83
N LEU A 235 6.30 -22.92 -10.94
CA LEU A 235 6.54 -24.31 -11.32
C LEU A 235 8.01 -24.57 -11.69
N GLU A 236 8.63 -23.72 -12.53
CA GLU A 236 10.03 -23.82 -12.95
C GLU A 236 11.03 -23.78 -11.78
N GLN A 237 10.74 -22.93 -10.80
CA GLN A 237 11.58 -22.71 -9.61
C GLN A 237 11.16 -23.60 -8.43
N ASN A 238 10.06 -24.34 -8.56
CA ASN A 238 9.47 -25.16 -7.50
C ASN A 238 9.24 -24.33 -6.21
N ILE A 239 8.60 -23.16 -6.35
CA ILE A 239 8.29 -22.25 -5.25
C ILE A 239 7.27 -22.92 -4.32
N LYS A 240 7.60 -23.01 -3.03
CA LYS A 240 6.77 -23.71 -2.03
C LYS A 240 5.47 -22.96 -1.72
N TYR A 241 5.54 -21.63 -1.65
CA TYR A 241 4.43 -20.77 -1.23
C TYR A 241 3.85 -20.00 -2.43
N PHE A 242 3.27 -20.74 -3.37
CA PHE A 242 2.52 -20.19 -4.49
C PHE A 242 1.01 -20.46 -4.32
N TYR A 243 0.26 -19.38 -4.12
CA TYR A 243 -1.16 -19.42 -3.79
C TYR A 243 -2.02 -19.23 -5.05
N ASP A 244 -1.93 -20.20 -5.95
CA ASP A 244 -2.45 -20.13 -7.33
C ASP A 244 -3.97 -20.01 -7.42
N ILE A 245 -4.43 -19.31 -8.46
CA ILE A 245 -5.81 -19.29 -8.94
C ILE A 245 -5.86 -19.85 -10.37
N LYS A 246 -6.02 -21.18 -10.45
CA LYS A 246 -6.01 -21.98 -11.67
C LYS A 246 -7.27 -21.74 -12.51
N ASP A 247 -8.44 -21.69 -11.88
CA ASP A 247 -9.70 -21.33 -12.51
C ASP A 247 -10.09 -19.90 -12.14
N LEU A 248 -9.92 -18.98 -13.10
CA LEU A 248 -10.21 -17.55 -12.94
C LEU A 248 -11.72 -17.23 -12.93
N SER A 249 -12.61 -18.20 -13.18
CA SER A 249 -14.06 -17.99 -13.16
C SER A 249 -14.65 -18.00 -11.75
N ASN A 250 -14.03 -18.72 -10.80
CA ASN A 250 -14.59 -18.91 -9.46
C ASN A 250 -13.51 -19.22 -8.41
N PHE A 251 -13.37 -18.38 -7.40
CA PHE A 251 -12.40 -18.61 -6.32
C PHE A 251 -12.64 -19.92 -5.55
N LYS A 252 -13.89 -20.37 -5.43
CA LYS A 252 -14.27 -21.52 -4.59
C LYS A 252 -13.75 -22.87 -5.08
N VAL A 253 -13.37 -22.98 -6.36
CA VAL A 253 -12.76 -24.20 -6.91
C VAL A 253 -11.23 -24.20 -6.82
N ASN A 254 -10.64 -23.14 -6.25
CA ASN A 254 -9.20 -22.96 -6.08
C ASN A 254 -8.83 -23.02 -4.59
N PRO A 255 -8.61 -24.20 -3.99
CA PRO A 255 -8.28 -24.31 -2.55
C PRO A 255 -6.92 -23.67 -2.20
N ASP A 256 -6.02 -23.56 -3.17
CA ASP A 256 -4.69 -22.96 -3.00
C ASP A 256 -4.74 -21.41 -2.98
N TYR A 257 -5.76 -20.80 -3.57
CA TYR A 257 -5.88 -19.34 -3.63
C TYR A 257 -6.20 -18.76 -2.25
N LYS A 258 -5.57 -17.65 -1.85
CA LYS A 258 -5.75 -17.08 -0.49
C LYS A 258 -6.40 -15.71 -0.43
N GLY A 259 -6.44 -14.93 -1.50
CA GLY A 259 -6.96 -13.56 -1.45
C GLY A 259 -5.90 -12.47 -1.49
N VAL A 260 -6.28 -11.29 -1.03
CA VAL A 260 -5.46 -10.08 -0.94
C VAL A 260 -4.17 -10.35 -0.18
N CYS A 261 -3.04 -10.10 -0.85
CA CYS A 261 -1.72 -10.58 -0.48
C CYS A 261 -1.33 -10.32 0.99
N HIS A 262 -1.53 -9.10 1.52
CA HIS A 262 -1.11 -8.76 2.89
C HIS A 262 -1.94 -9.43 4.00
N VAL A 263 -3.19 -9.79 3.72
CA VAL A 263 -4.04 -10.52 4.67
C VAL A 263 -3.78 -12.02 4.56
N ALA A 264 -3.56 -12.52 3.34
CA ALA A 264 -3.11 -13.89 3.09
C ALA A 264 -1.75 -14.19 3.76
N LEU A 265 -0.76 -13.29 3.64
CA LEU A 265 0.54 -13.43 4.32
C LEU A 265 0.39 -13.62 5.84
N ALA A 266 -0.48 -12.83 6.48
CA ALA A 266 -0.78 -12.94 7.90
C ALA A 266 -1.48 -14.27 8.25
N GLN A 267 -2.53 -14.62 7.50
CA GLN A 267 -3.33 -15.83 7.77
C GLN A 267 -2.56 -17.13 7.54
N GLU A 268 -1.58 -17.13 6.63
CA GLU A 268 -0.74 -18.29 6.29
C GLU A 268 0.63 -18.31 7.02
N GLY A 269 0.81 -17.47 8.05
CA GLY A 269 1.98 -17.55 8.95
C GLY A 269 3.31 -16.98 8.41
N HIS A 270 3.25 -16.09 7.41
CA HIS A 270 4.43 -15.45 6.82
C HIS A 270 4.91 -14.20 7.58
N CYS A 271 4.03 -13.57 8.36
CA CYS A 271 4.35 -12.40 9.17
C CYS A 271 4.81 -12.82 10.57
N ARG A 272 6.13 -12.93 10.82
CA ARG A 272 6.70 -13.41 12.10
C ARG A 272 7.58 -12.34 12.77
N PRO A 273 7.45 -12.09 14.09
CA PRO A 273 8.18 -11.07 14.81
C PRO A 273 9.70 -11.08 14.62
N GLY A 274 10.30 -9.89 14.48
CA GLY A 274 11.75 -9.70 14.41
C GLY A 274 12.39 -9.99 13.05
N GLU A 275 11.62 -10.35 12.04
CA GLU A 275 12.09 -10.64 10.67
C GLU A 275 12.04 -9.42 9.72
N VAL A 276 12.71 -9.55 8.58
CA VAL A 276 12.65 -8.63 7.44
C VAL A 276 11.80 -9.22 6.29
N LEU A 277 10.65 -8.59 6.03
CA LEU A 277 9.73 -8.97 4.95
C LEU A 277 9.68 -7.88 3.88
N LEU A 278 10.13 -8.20 2.67
CA LEU A 278 10.07 -7.30 1.51
C LEU A 278 8.97 -7.74 0.56
N GLY A 279 8.40 -6.79 -0.19
CA GLY A 279 7.36 -7.10 -1.16
C GLY A 279 7.33 -6.12 -2.32
N THR A 280 6.80 -6.56 -3.46
CA THR A 280 6.67 -5.71 -4.66
C THR A 280 5.40 -4.84 -4.68
N ASP A 281 4.68 -4.78 -3.56
CA ASP A 281 3.57 -3.86 -3.34
C ASP A 281 3.91 -2.81 -2.26
N SER A 282 3.30 -1.63 -2.36
CA SER A 282 3.52 -0.51 -1.44
C SER A 282 3.03 -0.77 0.00
N HIS A 283 2.00 -1.60 0.19
CA HIS A 283 1.36 -1.84 1.49
C HIS A 283 1.96 -3.01 2.27
N THR A 284 3.10 -3.55 1.83
CA THR A 284 3.87 -4.58 2.58
C THR A 284 4.19 -4.15 4.01
N CYS A 285 4.24 -2.85 4.30
CA CYS A 285 4.34 -2.31 5.67
C CYS A 285 3.23 -2.79 6.63
N ASN A 286 2.11 -3.33 6.13
CA ASN A 286 1.08 -4.04 6.89
C ASN A 286 1.66 -5.10 7.84
N ALA A 287 2.69 -5.83 7.43
CA ALA A 287 3.30 -6.89 8.25
C ALA A 287 4.05 -6.34 9.48
N GLY A 288 4.30 -5.03 9.54
CA GLY A 288 4.78 -4.31 10.72
C GLY A 288 3.89 -4.45 11.96
N ALA A 289 2.60 -4.80 11.78
CA ALA A 289 1.68 -5.14 12.88
C ALA A 289 2.15 -6.32 13.74
N PHE A 290 3.05 -7.14 13.21
CA PHE A 290 3.63 -8.32 13.85
C PHE A 290 5.04 -8.03 14.43
N GLY A 291 5.49 -6.77 14.45
CA GLY A 291 6.86 -6.44 14.84
C GLY A 291 7.93 -6.84 13.81
N GLN A 292 7.61 -6.77 12.52
CA GLN A 292 8.56 -6.96 11.41
C GLN A 292 9.06 -5.62 10.84
N PHE A 293 10.27 -5.60 10.32
CA PHE A 293 10.66 -4.56 9.37
C PHE A 293 10.09 -4.96 8.00
N ALA A 294 9.00 -4.31 7.60
CA ALA A 294 8.31 -4.63 6.36
C ALA A 294 8.12 -3.41 5.46
N THR A 295 8.49 -3.53 4.17
CA THR A 295 8.47 -2.39 3.23
C THR A 295 8.30 -2.85 1.79
N GLY A 296 7.60 -2.02 0.99
CA GLY A 296 7.57 -2.16 -0.46
C GLY A 296 8.92 -1.84 -1.10
N ILE A 297 9.25 -2.56 -2.17
CA ILE A 297 10.47 -2.40 -2.99
C ILE A 297 10.14 -2.48 -4.49
N GLY A 298 11.04 -2.01 -5.35
CA GLY A 298 10.85 -2.05 -6.80
C GLY A 298 11.15 -3.43 -7.41
N ASN A 299 10.69 -3.65 -8.65
CA ASN A 299 10.96 -4.90 -9.38
C ASN A 299 12.47 -5.20 -9.54
N THR A 300 13.32 -4.17 -9.65
CA THR A 300 14.78 -4.33 -9.71
C THR A 300 15.34 -4.86 -8.41
N ASP A 301 14.94 -4.26 -7.28
CA ASP A 301 15.36 -4.69 -5.94
C ASP A 301 14.87 -6.11 -5.66
N ALA A 302 13.61 -6.41 -6.01
CA ALA A 302 13.04 -7.73 -5.83
C ALA A 302 13.72 -8.79 -6.72
N GLY A 303 14.12 -8.43 -7.94
CA GLY A 303 14.89 -9.31 -8.84
C GLY A 303 16.31 -9.58 -8.31
N PHE A 304 16.92 -8.59 -7.64
CA PHE A 304 18.19 -8.74 -6.93
C PHE A 304 18.05 -9.62 -5.68
N VAL A 305 16.98 -9.43 -4.88
CA VAL A 305 16.66 -10.29 -3.74
C VAL A 305 16.42 -11.73 -4.21
N MET A 306 15.66 -11.94 -5.29
CA MET A 306 15.44 -13.28 -5.87
C MET A 306 16.74 -14.05 -6.16
N GLY A 307 17.82 -13.36 -6.56
CA GLY A 307 19.11 -14.00 -6.82
C GLY A 307 20.09 -14.05 -5.64
N THR A 308 19.89 -13.28 -4.57
CA THR A 308 20.90 -13.11 -3.51
C THR A 308 20.40 -13.30 -2.07
N GLY A 309 19.09 -13.24 -1.84
CA GLY A 309 18.52 -13.21 -0.48
C GLY A 309 18.88 -11.98 0.33
N LYS A 310 19.41 -10.92 -0.31
CA LYS A 310 19.90 -9.70 0.35
C LYS A 310 19.40 -8.44 -0.35
N LEU A 311 19.34 -7.32 0.37
CA LEU A 311 19.17 -6.00 -0.21
C LEU A 311 20.01 -4.94 0.53
N LEU A 312 20.47 -3.92 -0.18
CA LEU A 312 21.11 -2.75 0.43
C LEU A 312 20.02 -1.78 0.90
N LEU A 313 19.91 -1.56 2.21
CA LEU A 313 18.93 -0.67 2.81
C LEU A 313 19.62 0.45 3.60
N LYS A 314 19.00 1.63 3.59
CA LYS A 314 19.35 2.71 4.53
C LYS A 314 18.50 2.59 5.78
N VAL A 315 19.15 2.61 6.95
CA VAL A 315 18.47 2.58 8.26
C VAL A 315 17.63 3.86 8.43
N PRO A 316 16.29 3.75 8.57
CA PRO A 316 15.45 4.93 8.74
C PRO A 316 15.47 5.42 10.20
N PRO A 317 15.41 6.74 10.46
CA PRO A 317 15.10 7.24 11.79
C PRO A 317 13.62 6.95 12.14
N THR A 318 13.33 6.71 13.41
CA THR A 318 11.98 6.30 13.86
C THR A 318 11.22 7.47 14.50
N MET A 319 9.98 7.66 14.08
CA MET A 319 8.97 8.50 14.75
C MET A 319 8.16 7.62 15.70
N GLN A 320 7.92 8.06 16.94
CA GLN A 320 7.04 7.35 17.86
C GLN A 320 5.65 7.99 17.88
N PHE A 321 4.62 7.15 17.87
CA PHE A 321 3.21 7.51 18.02
C PHE A 321 2.68 6.78 19.25
N VAL A 322 2.42 7.53 20.32
CA VAL A 322 1.82 7.02 21.56
C VAL A 322 0.32 7.26 21.51
N LEU A 323 -0.48 6.20 21.51
CA LEU A 323 -1.93 6.24 21.52
C LEU A 323 -2.42 5.65 22.85
N ASP A 324 -2.86 6.53 23.74
CA ASP A 324 -3.32 6.19 25.09
C ASP A 324 -4.80 6.51 25.28
N GLY A 325 -5.44 5.83 26.23
CA GLY A 325 -6.85 5.96 26.56
C GLY A 325 -7.72 4.80 26.07
N GLU A 326 -8.94 4.74 26.58
CA GLU A 326 -9.96 3.78 26.14
C GLU A 326 -10.47 4.20 24.75
N MET A 327 -10.50 3.27 23.79
CA MET A 327 -11.01 3.54 22.45
C MET A 327 -12.54 3.61 22.48
N PRO A 328 -13.17 4.74 22.11
CA PRO A 328 -14.62 4.82 22.03
C PRO A 328 -15.19 3.79 21.05
N HIS A 329 -16.31 3.17 21.41
CA HIS A 329 -16.96 2.08 20.67
C HIS A 329 -17.45 2.42 19.24
N TYR A 330 -17.29 3.68 18.83
CA TYR A 330 -17.61 4.22 17.50
C TYR A 330 -16.38 4.50 16.63
N LEU A 331 -15.17 4.26 17.15
CA LEU A 331 -13.91 4.33 16.40
C LEU A 331 -13.38 2.94 16.06
N LEU A 332 -12.56 2.88 15.02
CA LEU A 332 -11.68 1.76 14.72
C LEU A 332 -10.26 2.28 14.44
N ALA A 333 -9.26 1.40 14.39
CA ALA A 333 -7.88 1.74 14.00
C ALA A 333 -7.78 2.53 12.68
N LYS A 334 -8.76 2.39 11.78
CA LYS A 334 -8.88 3.18 10.55
C LYS A 334 -9.05 4.68 10.83
N ASP A 335 -9.86 5.05 11.83
CA ASP A 335 -10.01 6.45 12.26
C ASP A 335 -8.70 6.95 12.88
N LEU A 336 -8.03 6.15 13.71
CA LEU A 336 -6.76 6.51 14.35
C LEU A 336 -5.66 6.83 13.32
N ILE A 337 -5.47 5.99 12.30
CA ILE A 337 -4.41 6.22 11.30
C ILE A 337 -4.77 7.37 10.35
N LEU A 338 -6.05 7.62 10.06
CA LEU A 338 -6.48 8.82 9.32
C LEU A 338 -6.30 10.11 10.14
N GLN A 339 -6.50 10.07 11.46
CA GLN A 339 -6.16 11.18 12.35
C GLN A 339 -4.66 11.49 12.27
N ILE A 340 -3.80 10.48 12.37
CA ILE A 340 -2.33 10.62 12.26
C ILE A 340 -1.91 11.16 10.89
N ILE A 341 -2.39 10.58 9.79
CA ILE A 341 -2.02 11.02 8.42
C ILE A 341 -2.48 12.46 8.16
N GLY A 342 -3.67 12.85 8.64
CA GLY A 342 -4.13 14.23 8.54
C GLY A 342 -3.36 15.23 9.42
N GLU A 343 -2.60 14.76 10.41
CA GLU A 343 -1.73 15.59 11.25
C GLU A 343 -0.33 15.76 10.64
N ILE A 344 0.25 14.68 10.11
CA ILE A 344 1.63 14.67 9.61
C ILE A 344 1.74 14.89 8.09
N THR A 345 0.62 14.86 7.35
CA THR A 345 0.51 14.89 5.88
C THR A 345 1.07 13.67 5.16
N VAL A 346 0.78 13.53 3.85
CA VAL A 346 1.31 12.44 3.00
C VAL A 346 2.84 12.36 2.88
N ALA A 347 3.57 13.37 3.39
CA ALA A 347 5.03 13.41 3.38
C ALA A 347 5.68 13.46 4.79
N GLY A 348 4.88 13.44 5.87
CA GLY A 348 5.41 13.59 7.23
C GLY A 348 6.42 12.51 7.62
N ALA A 349 6.13 11.27 7.26
CA ALA A 349 6.96 10.11 7.56
C ALA A 349 7.95 9.73 6.43
N THR A 350 8.11 10.56 5.38
CA THR A 350 9.04 10.25 4.28
C THR A 350 10.46 9.90 4.77
N TYR A 351 10.93 8.71 4.39
CA TYR A 351 12.17 8.04 4.82
C TYR A 351 12.28 7.65 6.30
N LYS A 352 11.18 7.66 7.05
CA LYS A 352 11.13 7.37 8.50
C LYS A 352 10.39 6.07 8.79
N SER A 353 10.69 5.45 9.92
CA SER A 353 9.87 4.38 10.50
C SER A 353 8.78 5.01 11.38
N MET A 354 7.59 4.40 11.46
CA MET A 354 6.51 4.81 12.37
C MET A 354 6.28 3.70 13.40
N GLU A 355 6.66 3.94 14.66
CA GLU A 355 6.50 3.01 15.77
C GLU A 355 5.28 3.39 16.62
N PHE A 356 4.30 2.49 16.69
CA PHE A 356 3.04 2.70 17.42
C PHE A 356 3.07 1.98 18.77
N VAL A 357 2.81 2.72 19.85
CA VAL A 357 2.82 2.24 21.24
C VAL A 357 1.68 2.90 22.04
N GLY A 358 1.50 2.50 23.30
CA GLY A 358 0.49 3.08 24.21
C GLY A 358 -0.69 2.15 24.46
N SER A 359 -1.49 2.46 25.50
CA SER A 359 -2.52 1.57 26.03
C SER A 359 -3.58 1.19 25.01
N THR A 360 -3.90 2.09 24.07
CA THR A 360 -4.85 1.78 23.00
C THR A 360 -4.27 0.73 22.07
N VAL A 361 -3.00 0.87 21.64
CA VAL A 361 -2.35 -0.07 20.70
C VAL A 361 -2.27 -1.48 21.29
N GLU A 362 -1.96 -1.60 22.58
CA GLU A 362 -1.98 -2.89 23.29
C GLU A 362 -3.38 -3.52 23.27
N SER A 363 -4.46 -2.73 23.39
CA SER A 363 -5.85 -3.22 23.34
C SER A 363 -6.35 -3.62 21.94
N LEU A 364 -5.71 -3.15 20.86
CA LEU A 364 -6.13 -3.47 19.49
C LEU A 364 -5.91 -4.95 19.17
N ASN A 365 -6.88 -5.56 18.49
CA ASN A 365 -6.70 -6.89 17.88
C ASN A 365 -5.72 -6.83 16.68
N MET A 366 -5.25 -7.98 16.21
CA MET A 366 -4.27 -8.03 15.10
C MET A 366 -4.79 -7.44 13.79
N GLU A 367 -6.08 -7.56 13.48
CA GLU A 367 -6.65 -6.99 12.25
C GLU A 367 -6.65 -5.45 12.32
N GLU A 368 -6.91 -4.87 13.48
CA GLU A 368 -6.78 -3.43 13.70
C GLU A 368 -5.32 -2.93 13.67
N ARG A 369 -4.39 -3.68 14.26
CA ARG A 369 -2.94 -3.38 14.13
C ARG A 369 -2.47 -3.45 12.67
N MET A 370 -2.97 -4.41 11.90
CA MET A 370 -2.73 -4.46 10.44
C MET A 370 -3.25 -3.20 9.76
N THR A 371 -4.45 -2.71 10.10
CA THR A 371 -5.01 -1.45 9.56
C THR A 371 -4.11 -0.24 9.85
N LEU A 372 -3.55 -0.11 11.07
CA LEU A 372 -2.57 0.94 11.39
C LEU A 372 -1.31 0.85 10.50
N CYS A 373 -0.63 -0.29 10.52
CA CYS A 373 0.64 -0.46 9.80
C CYS A 373 0.47 -0.46 8.27
N ASN A 374 -0.69 -0.85 7.75
CA ASN A 374 -1.02 -0.80 6.33
C ASN A 374 -0.91 0.62 5.77
N MET A 375 -1.52 1.61 6.43
CA MET A 375 -1.60 2.97 5.88
C MET A 375 -0.36 3.84 6.14
N VAL A 376 0.69 3.33 6.79
CA VAL A 376 1.94 4.07 7.03
C VAL A 376 2.59 4.60 5.74
N VAL A 377 2.50 3.85 4.65
CA VAL A 377 3.01 4.29 3.34
C VAL A 377 2.25 5.50 2.79
N GLU A 378 1.01 5.75 3.22
CA GLU A 378 0.23 6.94 2.83
C GLU A 378 0.71 8.22 3.53
N ALA A 379 1.50 8.12 4.61
CA ALA A 379 2.26 9.23 5.18
C ALA A 379 3.70 9.33 4.61
N GLY A 380 4.02 8.52 3.60
CA GLY A 380 5.37 8.35 3.05
C GLY A 380 6.29 7.48 3.93
N GLY A 381 5.77 6.87 4.99
CA GLY A 381 6.57 6.07 5.94
C GLY A 381 7.20 4.84 5.28
N LYS A 382 8.45 4.54 5.64
CA LYS A 382 9.22 3.42 5.08
C LYS A 382 8.68 2.07 5.57
N ASN A 383 8.35 1.99 6.85
CA ASN A 383 7.66 0.88 7.50
C ASN A 383 6.89 1.40 8.72
N GLY A 384 5.78 0.75 9.06
CA GLY A 384 5.15 0.85 10.38
C GLY A 384 5.63 -0.30 11.25
N VAL A 385 5.60 -0.15 12.57
CA VAL A 385 5.79 -1.26 13.51
C VAL A 385 4.91 -1.13 14.76
N VAL A 386 4.39 -2.25 15.24
CA VAL A 386 3.75 -2.41 16.56
C VAL A 386 4.56 -3.46 17.35
N PRO A 387 4.93 -3.21 18.62
CA PRO A 387 5.60 -4.21 19.45
C PRO A 387 4.76 -5.50 19.59
N PRO A 388 5.35 -6.68 19.36
CA PRO A 388 4.63 -7.95 19.43
C PRO A 388 4.35 -8.36 20.89
N ASP A 389 3.12 -8.76 21.17
CA ASP A 389 2.64 -9.16 22.50
C ASP A 389 1.79 -10.45 22.43
N GLU A 390 1.08 -10.78 23.51
CA GLU A 390 0.20 -11.96 23.57
C GLU A 390 -0.83 -12.01 22.43
N THR A 391 -1.39 -10.86 22.02
CA THR A 391 -2.32 -10.77 20.89
C THR A 391 -1.64 -11.17 19.57
N THR A 392 -0.37 -10.80 19.38
CA THR A 392 0.44 -11.23 18.23
C THR A 392 0.79 -12.73 18.31
N PHE A 393 1.26 -13.22 19.46
CA PHE A 393 1.65 -14.63 19.62
C PHE A 393 0.47 -15.59 19.47
N LYS A 394 -0.67 -15.27 20.09
CA LYS A 394 -1.93 -16.01 19.95
C LYS A 394 -2.46 -16.00 18.53
N TYR A 395 -2.26 -14.92 17.77
CA TYR A 395 -2.61 -14.92 16.36
C TYR A 395 -1.73 -15.88 15.55
N LEU A 396 -0.43 -16.00 15.86
CA LEU A 396 0.49 -16.87 15.13
C LEU A 396 0.43 -18.35 15.54
N GLU A 397 -0.19 -18.66 16.67
CA GLU A 397 -0.44 -20.04 17.11
C GLU A 397 -1.13 -20.87 16.01
N GLY A 398 -0.56 -22.04 15.72
CA GLY A 398 -1.03 -22.94 14.66
C GLY A 398 -0.83 -22.46 13.22
N LYS A 399 -0.39 -21.21 12.97
CA LYS A 399 -0.17 -20.68 11.61
C LYS A 399 1.24 -20.89 11.08
N THR A 400 2.23 -21.01 11.97
CA THR A 400 3.63 -21.23 11.59
C THR A 400 4.33 -22.19 12.54
N SER A 401 5.27 -22.96 12.01
CA SER A 401 6.19 -23.84 12.74
C SER A 401 7.65 -23.35 12.68
N LEU A 402 7.90 -22.21 12.01
CA LEU A 402 9.21 -21.60 11.95
C LEU A 402 9.49 -20.81 13.23
N ASN A 403 10.68 -21.00 13.81
CA ASN A 403 11.13 -20.22 14.94
C ASN A 403 11.33 -18.76 14.54
N TYR A 404 10.91 -17.84 15.41
CA TYR A 404 11.12 -16.40 15.29
C TYR A 404 11.50 -15.84 16.66
N GLU A 405 12.09 -14.64 16.68
CA GLU A 405 12.59 -13.99 17.89
C GLU A 405 12.10 -12.54 17.91
N PRO A 406 11.11 -12.22 18.76
CA PRO A 406 10.65 -10.85 18.97
C PRO A 406 11.79 -9.94 19.43
N VAL A 407 11.83 -8.72 18.88
CA VAL A 407 12.73 -7.66 19.35
C VAL A 407 11.90 -6.45 19.77
N TYR A 408 12.45 -5.62 20.65
CA TYR A 408 11.77 -4.48 21.27
C TYR A 408 12.72 -3.29 21.38
N SER A 409 12.21 -2.07 21.22
CA SER A 409 12.99 -0.84 21.47
C SER A 409 13.65 -0.85 22.84
N ASP A 410 14.89 -0.36 22.93
CA ASP A 410 15.53 -0.09 24.24
C ASP A 410 14.82 1.05 24.97
N GLU A 411 14.82 1.02 26.31
CA GLU A 411 14.33 2.14 27.14
C GLU A 411 15.05 3.46 26.85
N SER A 412 16.29 3.39 26.34
CA SER A 412 17.12 4.54 25.96
C SER A 412 17.18 4.80 24.44
N ALA A 413 16.27 4.18 23.68
CA ALA A 413 16.13 4.42 22.25
C ALA A 413 15.74 5.87 21.95
N LYS A 414 16.19 6.38 20.79
CA LYS A 414 15.95 7.78 20.39
C LYS A 414 15.02 7.85 19.20
N PHE A 415 13.93 8.59 19.37
CA PHE A 415 12.97 8.88 18.31
C PHE A 415 13.23 10.29 17.75
N ILE A 416 13.10 10.46 16.44
CA ILE A 416 13.30 11.75 15.76
C ILE A 416 12.18 12.75 16.09
N SER A 417 11.01 12.22 16.46
CA SER A 417 9.83 12.95 16.89
C SER A 417 8.91 11.99 17.65
N GLU A 418 8.19 12.51 18.63
CA GLU A 418 7.17 11.80 19.40
C GLU A 418 5.83 12.53 19.25
N TYR A 419 4.75 11.80 18.96
CA TYR A 419 3.38 12.31 18.92
C TYR A 419 2.55 11.55 19.94
N ARG A 420 1.71 12.25 20.71
CA ARG A 420 0.84 11.65 21.73
C ARG A 420 -0.62 11.96 21.43
N PHE A 421 -1.45 10.92 21.40
CA PHE A 421 -2.88 11.00 21.14
C PHE A 421 -3.65 10.44 22.33
N ASP A 422 -4.59 11.23 22.85
CA ASP A 422 -5.62 10.78 23.78
C ASP A 422 -6.81 10.28 22.94
N VAL A 423 -6.89 8.96 22.78
CA VAL A 423 -7.86 8.32 21.88
C VAL A 423 -9.30 8.50 22.36
N SER A 424 -9.51 8.68 23.67
CA SER A 424 -10.84 8.90 24.26
C SER A 424 -11.52 10.18 23.76
N LYS A 425 -10.72 11.12 23.20
CA LYS A 425 -11.18 12.41 22.67
C LYS A 425 -11.29 12.45 21.14
N LEU A 426 -10.95 11.37 20.45
CA LEU A 426 -11.02 11.32 18.99
C LEU A 426 -12.47 11.10 18.51
N GLU A 427 -12.77 11.66 17.34
CA GLU A 427 -14.05 11.54 16.67
C GLU A 427 -13.88 10.83 15.31
N PRO A 428 -14.93 10.18 14.77
CA PRO A 428 -14.88 9.53 13.46
C PRO A 428 -14.48 10.49 12.34
N VAL A 429 -13.64 10.03 11.42
CA VAL A 429 -13.07 10.86 10.34
C VAL A 429 -13.24 10.25 8.96
N VAL A 430 -13.21 11.13 7.96
CA VAL A 430 -13.05 10.76 6.56
C VAL A 430 -11.85 11.47 5.95
N ALA A 431 -11.10 10.80 5.08
CA ALA A 431 -10.17 11.47 4.17
C ALA A 431 -10.89 11.79 2.86
N LYS A 432 -11.15 13.09 2.64
CA LYS A 432 -11.85 13.61 1.47
C LYS A 432 -10.98 13.47 0.21
N PRO A 433 -11.58 13.44 -1.00
CA PRO A 433 -10.82 13.46 -2.23
C PRO A 433 -9.86 14.67 -2.31
N HIS A 434 -8.69 14.60 -2.92
CA HIS A 434 -8.05 13.44 -3.55
C HIS A 434 -6.72 13.08 -2.86
N SER A 435 -6.68 13.14 -1.52
CA SER A 435 -5.50 12.78 -0.73
C SER A 435 -5.88 12.10 0.60
N PRO A 436 -5.12 11.08 1.07
CA PRO A 436 -5.33 10.45 2.37
C PRO A 436 -5.19 11.40 3.58
N ASP A 437 -4.48 12.52 3.44
CA ASP A 437 -4.31 13.54 4.48
C ASP A 437 -5.37 14.66 4.46
N ASN A 438 -6.29 14.68 3.50
CA ASN A 438 -7.39 15.65 3.45
C ASN A 438 -8.52 15.28 4.43
N ARG A 439 -8.14 15.12 5.70
CA ARG A 439 -8.97 14.72 6.85
C ARG A 439 -10.07 15.75 7.12
N ALA A 440 -11.27 15.27 7.42
CA ALA A 440 -12.35 16.01 8.04
C ALA A 440 -13.10 15.11 9.03
N LEU A 441 -13.84 15.69 9.98
CA LEU A 441 -14.73 14.90 10.82
C LEU A 441 -15.90 14.38 9.98
N ALA A 442 -16.37 13.16 10.25
CA ALA A 442 -17.47 12.56 9.49
C ALA A 442 -18.73 13.46 9.50
N ARG A 443 -19.09 14.00 10.67
CA ARG A 443 -20.21 14.95 10.85
C ARG A 443 -20.11 16.24 10.03
N GLU A 444 -18.91 16.67 9.64
CA GLU A 444 -18.69 17.89 8.84
C GLU A 444 -18.95 17.65 7.35
N CYS A 445 -19.01 16.38 6.92
CA CYS A 445 -19.25 15.98 5.54
C CYS A 445 -20.71 15.54 5.27
N LYS A 446 -21.63 15.76 6.21
CA LYS A 446 -23.04 15.32 6.13
C LYS A 446 -23.81 15.74 4.86
N ASP A 447 -23.41 16.85 4.23
CA ASP A 447 -24.04 17.36 3.01
C ASP A 447 -23.45 16.72 1.72
N VAL A 448 -22.40 15.90 1.85
CA VAL A 448 -21.80 15.14 0.75
C VAL A 448 -22.70 13.95 0.42
N LYS A 449 -23.54 14.12 -0.60
CA LYS A 449 -24.28 13.01 -1.22
C LYS A 449 -23.31 12.01 -1.86
N ILE A 450 -23.61 10.72 -1.71
CA ILE A 450 -22.80 9.64 -2.29
C ILE A 450 -23.64 8.76 -3.23
N ASP A 451 -22.99 8.08 -4.16
CA ASP A 451 -23.62 7.19 -5.13
C ASP A 451 -23.49 5.70 -4.75
N ARG A 452 -22.51 5.36 -3.90
CA ARG A 452 -22.14 3.98 -3.54
C ARG A 452 -21.24 3.92 -2.31
N VAL A 453 -21.18 2.74 -1.69
CA VAL A 453 -20.24 2.38 -0.62
C VAL A 453 -19.44 1.14 -1.00
N TYR A 454 -18.16 1.09 -0.63
CA TYR A 454 -17.29 -0.07 -0.83
C TYR A 454 -16.63 -0.47 0.51
N ILE A 455 -16.87 -1.71 0.94
CA ILE A 455 -16.26 -2.30 2.14
C ILE A 455 -15.38 -3.48 1.71
N GLY A 456 -14.06 -3.31 1.78
CA GLY A 456 -13.09 -4.31 1.34
C GLY A 456 -11.63 -3.85 1.37
N SER A 457 -10.79 -4.53 0.56
CA SER A 457 -9.33 -4.34 0.48
C SER A 457 -8.55 -4.77 1.74
N CYS A 458 -7.21 -4.71 1.70
CA CYS A 458 -6.34 -5.09 2.81
C CYS A 458 -6.60 -4.25 4.09
N THR A 459 -7.00 -2.99 3.92
CA THR A 459 -7.27 -2.07 5.03
C THR A 459 -8.64 -2.27 5.67
N GLY A 460 -9.64 -2.78 4.95
CA GLY A 460 -11.05 -2.72 5.37
C GLY A 460 -11.94 -3.87 4.92
N GLY A 461 -11.34 -5.02 4.60
CA GLY A 461 -12.00 -6.26 4.17
C GLY A 461 -11.61 -7.47 5.01
N LYS A 462 -11.21 -7.28 6.27
CA LYS A 462 -10.89 -8.36 7.22
C LYS A 462 -12.15 -8.74 8.01
N THR A 463 -12.12 -9.81 8.79
CA THR A 463 -13.34 -10.34 9.43
C THR A 463 -13.96 -9.35 10.41
N GLU A 464 -13.13 -8.68 11.22
CA GLU A 464 -13.59 -7.64 12.16
C GLU A 464 -14.15 -6.40 11.43
N ASP A 465 -13.64 -6.06 10.24
CA ASP A 465 -14.16 -4.94 9.43
C ASP A 465 -15.63 -5.18 9.03
N PHE A 466 -15.98 -6.41 8.64
CA PHE A 466 -17.36 -6.77 8.31
C PHE A 466 -18.24 -6.95 9.55
N MET A 467 -17.71 -7.48 10.65
CA MET A 467 -18.43 -7.51 11.93
C MET A 467 -18.83 -6.09 12.38
N ALA A 468 -17.91 -5.14 12.22
CA ALA A 468 -18.16 -3.72 12.49
C ALA A 468 -19.27 -3.14 11.59
N ALA A 469 -19.22 -3.38 10.28
CA ALA A 469 -20.27 -2.94 9.36
C ALA A 469 -21.64 -3.59 9.70
N ALA A 470 -21.65 -4.89 10.00
CA ALA A 470 -22.86 -5.63 10.36
C ALA A 470 -23.48 -5.12 11.67
N LYS A 471 -22.67 -4.72 12.67
CA LYS A 471 -23.16 -4.09 13.91
C LYS A 471 -23.99 -2.84 13.63
N VAL A 472 -23.54 -1.96 12.73
CA VAL A 472 -24.26 -0.72 12.34
C VAL A 472 -25.59 -1.04 11.64
N PHE A 473 -25.57 -1.98 10.70
CA PHE A 473 -26.79 -2.39 9.99
C PHE A 473 -27.81 -3.05 10.93
N LEU A 474 -27.35 -3.94 11.81
CA LEU A 474 -28.16 -4.63 12.82
C LEU A 474 -28.80 -3.63 13.80
N ALA A 475 -28.01 -2.71 14.36
CA ALA A 475 -28.48 -1.69 15.29
C ALA A 475 -29.48 -0.73 14.63
N SER A 476 -29.27 -0.39 13.36
CA SER A 476 -30.18 0.49 12.64
C SER A 476 -31.49 -0.16 12.21
N GLY A 477 -31.50 -1.45 11.86
CA GLY A 477 -32.64 -2.14 11.26
C GLY A 477 -33.17 -1.54 9.94
N LYS A 478 -32.38 -0.69 9.25
CA LYS A 478 -32.76 0.00 8.01
C LYS A 478 -32.11 -0.66 6.79
N LYS A 479 -32.72 -0.45 5.62
CA LYS A 479 -32.12 -0.78 4.32
C LYS A 479 -31.12 0.30 3.88
N VAL A 480 -30.06 -0.10 3.18
CA VAL A 480 -29.13 0.82 2.51
C VAL A 480 -29.86 1.60 1.40
N LYS A 481 -29.43 2.84 1.15
CA LYS A 481 -29.99 3.72 0.09
C LYS A 481 -29.14 3.79 -1.17
N VAL A 482 -27.93 3.25 -1.13
CA VAL A 482 -26.98 3.23 -2.24
C VAL A 482 -26.36 1.82 -2.38
N PRO A 483 -25.98 1.40 -3.60
CA PRO A 483 -25.23 0.17 -3.82
C PRO A 483 -24.04 0.06 -2.86
N THR A 484 -23.99 -1.06 -2.12
CA THR A 484 -23.05 -1.29 -1.03
C THR A 484 -22.30 -2.57 -1.31
N PHE A 485 -21.11 -2.41 -1.88
CA PHE A 485 -20.25 -3.48 -2.38
C PHE A 485 -19.43 -4.08 -1.23
N LEU A 486 -19.50 -5.40 -1.07
CA LEU A 486 -18.79 -6.15 -0.04
C LEU A 486 -17.72 -7.05 -0.68
N VAL A 487 -16.44 -6.75 -0.45
CA VAL A 487 -15.31 -7.47 -1.06
C VAL A 487 -14.36 -7.97 0.05
N PRO A 488 -14.54 -9.21 0.54
CA PRO A 488 -13.67 -9.76 1.57
C PRO A 488 -12.23 -9.91 1.11
N ALA A 489 -11.27 -9.76 2.02
CA ALA A 489 -9.86 -9.80 1.69
C ALA A 489 -9.39 -11.23 1.36
N THR A 490 -9.89 -12.26 2.03
CA THR A 490 -9.44 -13.65 1.81
C THR A 490 -10.59 -14.64 1.69
N GLN A 491 -10.29 -15.84 1.20
CA GLN A 491 -11.27 -16.95 1.22
C GLN A 491 -11.76 -17.24 2.64
N LYS A 492 -10.85 -17.18 3.63
CA LYS A 492 -11.22 -17.34 5.05
C LYS A 492 -12.19 -16.26 5.48
N VAL A 493 -11.93 -14.98 5.19
CA VAL A 493 -12.86 -13.89 5.54
C VAL A 493 -14.20 -14.10 4.84
N TRP A 494 -14.22 -14.49 3.55
CA TRP A 494 -15.47 -14.82 2.85
C TRP A 494 -16.25 -15.89 3.61
N MET A 495 -15.62 -17.00 3.99
CA MET A 495 -16.27 -18.07 4.77
C MET A 495 -16.75 -17.60 6.15
N ASP A 496 -15.97 -16.75 6.83
CA ASP A 496 -16.33 -16.17 8.12
C ASP A 496 -17.65 -15.39 8.02
N LEU A 497 -17.90 -14.65 6.92
CA LEU A 497 -19.14 -13.87 6.75
C LEU A 497 -20.42 -14.72 6.71
N TYR A 498 -20.31 -15.98 6.28
CA TYR A 498 -21.43 -16.92 6.18
C TYR A 498 -21.53 -17.88 7.37
N SER A 499 -20.53 -17.92 8.25
CA SER A 499 -20.42 -18.94 9.32
C SER A 499 -20.32 -18.38 10.73
N LEU A 500 -19.70 -17.20 10.92
CA LEU A 500 -19.58 -16.58 12.22
C LEU A 500 -20.84 -15.76 12.56
N PRO A 501 -21.51 -16.01 13.70
CA PRO A 501 -22.61 -15.18 14.16
C PRO A 501 -22.09 -13.84 14.68
N VAL A 502 -22.78 -12.75 14.34
CA VAL A 502 -22.47 -11.42 14.86
C VAL A 502 -22.90 -11.34 16.33
N PRO A 503 -22.04 -10.88 17.26
CA PRO A 503 -22.42 -10.72 18.67
C PRO A 503 -23.68 -9.86 18.84
N GLY A 504 -24.64 -10.34 19.63
CA GLY A 504 -25.91 -9.65 19.88
C GLY A 504 -26.98 -9.78 18.78
N SER A 505 -26.70 -10.46 17.66
CA SER A 505 -27.66 -10.57 16.53
C SER A 505 -28.77 -11.61 16.68
N GLY A 506 -28.79 -12.36 17.79
CA GLY A 506 -29.63 -13.55 17.93
C GLY A 506 -29.15 -14.76 17.10
N GLY A 507 -27.87 -14.78 16.69
CA GLY A 507 -27.26 -15.88 15.93
C GLY A 507 -27.18 -15.66 14.43
N LYS A 508 -27.60 -14.50 13.91
CA LYS A 508 -27.42 -14.13 12.50
C LYS A 508 -25.96 -13.91 12.15
N THR A 509 -25.55 -14.39 10.99
CA THR A 509 -24.21 -14.15 10.42
C THR A 509 -24.12 -12.80 9.71
N CYS A 510 -22.91 -12.34 9.40
CA CYS A 510 -22.71 -11.09 8.66
C CYS A 510 -23.50 -11.08 7.33
N SER A 511 -23.43 -12.17 6.55
CA SER A 511 -24.13 -12.24 5.26
C SER A 511 -25.65 -12.12 5.40
N GLN A 512 -26.25 -12.68 6.44
CA GLN A 512 -27.70 -12.56 6.67
C GLN A 512 -28.07 -11.10 7.02
N ILE A 513 -27.28 -10.43 7.85
CA ILE A 513 -27.47 -9.01 8.18
C ILE A 513 -27.27 -8.12 6.95
N PHE A 514 -26.32 -8.45 6.08
CA PHE A 514 -26.08 -7.71 4.83
C PHE A 514 -27.22 -7.86 3.82
N GLU A 515 -27.76 -9.06 3.66
CA GLU A 515 -28.97 -9.32 2.85
C GLU A 515 -30.21 -8.61 3.44
N GLU A 516 -30.37 -8.68 4.77
CA GLU A 516 -31.41 -7.95 5.50
C GLU A 516 -31.25 -6.42 5.40
N ALA A 517 -30.03 -5.90 5.24
CA ALA A 517 -29.76 -4.50 4.95
C ALA A 517 -29.92 -4.14 3.45
N GLY A 518 -29.94 -5.13 2.55
CA GLY A 518 -29.99 -4.91 1.11
C GLY A 518 -28.65 -4.52 0.47
N CYS A 519 -27.53 -4.93 1.08
CA CYS A 519 -26.20 -4.83 0.45
C CYS A 519 -26.06 -5.82 -0.70
N ASP A 520 -25.05 -5.62 -1.56
CA ASP A 520 -24.70 -6.63 -2.56
C ASP A 520 -24.11 -7.88 -1.89
N THR A 521 -24.36 -9.06 -2.46
CA THR A 521 -23.80 -10.33 -1.96
C THR A 521 -22.27 -10.27 -1.90
N PRO A 522 -21.63 -10.71 -0.78
CA PRO A 522 -20.18 -10.77 -0.66
C PRO A 522 -19.46 -11.40 -1.85
N ALA A 523 -18.65 -10.58 -2.53
CA ALA A 523 -18.00 -10.90 -3.78
C ALA A 523 -16.78 -11.82 -3.62
N SER A 524 -16.20 -12.23 -4.73
CA SER A 524 -14.94 -12.98 -4.74
C SER A 524 -13.81 -12.15 -4.10
N PRO A 525 -12.96 -12.73 -3.24
CA PRO A 525 -11.86 -11.98 -2.64
C PRO A 525 -10.88 -11.44 -3.69
N SER A 526 -10.61 -10.13 -3.71
CA SER A 526 -9.67 -9.50 -4.65
C SER A 526 -9.29 -8.08 -4.24
N CYS A 527 -8.10 -7.63 -4.65
CA CYS A 527 -7.67 -6.23 -4.53
C CYS A 527 -8.09 -5.37 -5.73
N GLY A 528 -8.55 -5.96 -6.84
CA GLY A 528 -8.66 -5.33 -8.17
C GLY A 528 -9.32 -3.94 -8.23
N ALA A 529 -10.42 -3.74 -7.50
CA ALA A 529 -11.11 -2.44 -7.46
C ALA A 529 -10.28 -1.34 -6.76
N CYS A 530 -9.45 -1.70 -5.78
CA CYS A 530 -8.66 -0.78 -4.97
C CYS A 530 -7.51 -0.11 -5.76
N LEU A 531 -7.03 -0.74 -6.85
CA LEU A 531 -6.07 -0.15 -7.79
C LEU A 531 -6.67 0.31 -9.12
N GLY A 532 -7.99 0.17 -9.30
CA GLY A 532 -8.68 0.57 -10.53
C GLY A 532 -8.34 -0.31 -11.73
N GLY A 533 -8.33 -1.64 -11.51
CA GLY A 533 -7.99 -2.68 -12.50
C GLY A 533 -8.83 -2.71 -13.79
N PRO A 534 -8.83 -3.82 -14.56
CA PRO A 534 -9.57 -3.95 -15.82
C PRO A 534 -11.04 -3.55 -15.74
N ARG A 535 -11.63 -3.07 -16.84
CA ARG A 535 -12.96 -2.40 -16.85
C ARG A 535 -14.11 -3.26 -16.27
N ASP A 536 -13.98 -4.57 -16.38
CA ASP A 536 -14.92 -5.59 -15.88
C ASP A 536 -14.71 -5.99 -14.41
N THR A 537 -13.66 -5.47 -13.75
CA THR A 537 -13.40 -5.70 -12.32
C THR A 537 -14.62 -5.33 -11.47
N TYR A 538 -15.08 -6.27 -10.64
CA TYR A 538 -16.22 -6.07 -9.76
C TYR A 538 -16.06 -4.81 -8.89
N ALA A 539 -17.15 -4.04 -8.75
CA ALA A 539 -17.18 -2.77 -8.03
C ALA A 539 -16.18 -1.68 -8.49
N ARG A 540 -15.53 -1.81 -9.67
CA ARG A 540 -14.78 -0.70 -10.28
C ARG A 540 -15.69 0.51 -10.53
N MET A 541 -15.19 1.72 -10.28
CA MET A 541 -15.88 2.95 -10.66
C MET A 541 -15.62 3.20 -12.14
N ASN A 542 -16.57 2.81 -13.00
CA ASN A 542 -16.47 3.04 -14.45
C ASN A 542 -16.89 4.46 -14.87
N GLU A 543 -17.65 5.15 -14.01
CA GLU A 543 -18.26 6.47 -14.22
C GLU A 543 -17.82 7.45 -13.10
N PRO A 544 -18.01 8.78 -13.27
CA PRO A 544 -17.64 9.81 -12.27
C PRO A 544 -18.58 9.83 -11.05
N MET A 545 -18.49 8.78 -10.22
CA MET A 545 -19.30 8.60 -9.00
C MET A 545 -18.58 9.12 -7.74
N VAL A 546 -19.34 9.35 -6.68
CA VAL A 546 -18.86 9.57 -5.30
C VAL A 546 -19.01 8.28 -4.49
N CYS A 547 -17.92 7.78 -3.91
CA CYS A 547 -17.87 6.55 -3.12
C CYS A 547 -17.33 6.81 -1.70
N VAL A 548 -17.98 6.30 -0.66
CA VAL A 548 -17.30 6.05 0.63
C VAL A 548 -16.64 4.69 0.54
N SER A 549 -15.39 4.58 1.00
CA SER A 549 -14.58 3.37 0.81
C SER A 549 -13.71 3.08 2.04
N THR A 550 -13.61 1.80 2.41
CA THR A 550 -12.68 1.36 3.47
C THR A 550 -11.24 1.15 2.96
N THR A 551 -10.98 1.37 1.66
CA THR A 551 -9.64 1.35 1.02
C THR A 551 -8.68 2.39 1.62
N ASN A 552 -7.41 2.32 1.26
CA ASN A 552 -6.32 3.19 1.74
C ASN A 552 -5.99 4.40 0.85
N ARG A 553 -6.48 4.47 -0.41
CA ARG A 553 -6.14 5.54 -1.37
C ARG A 553 -7.35 6.13 -2.09
N ASN A 554 -7.34 7.46 -2.26
CA ASN A 554 -8.39 8.27 -2.91
C ASN A 554 -7.86 9.22 -4.01
N PHE A 555 -6.63 9.01 -4.50
CA PHE A 555 -6.06 9.77 -5.62
C PHE A 555 -6.93 9.69 -6.90
N PRO A 556 -6.84 10.66 -7.83
CA PRO A 556 -7.69 10.69 -9.03
C PRO A 556 -7.54 9.40 -9.86
N GLY A 557 -8.66 8.77 -10.22
CA GLY A 557 -8.67 7.50 -10.96
C GLY A 557 -8.35 6.25 -10.15
N ARG A 558 -8.10 6.34 -8.83
CA ARG A 558 -7.61 5.19 -8.03
C ARG A 558 -8.53 3.96 -8.04
N MET A 559 -9.83 4.14 -8.13
CA MET A 559 -10.81 3.03 -8.25
C MET A 559 -11.43 2.92 -9.66
N GLY A 560 -10.86 3.61 -10.65
CA GLY A 560 -11.25 3.51 -12.06
C GLY A 560 -11.35 4.84 -12.80
N HIS A 561 -12.49 5.51 -12.73
CA HIS A 561 -12.76 6.77 -13.45
C HIS A 561 -11.97 7.93 -12.84
N LYS A 562 -11.33 8.76 -13.68
CA LYS A 562 -10.41 9.82 -13.23
C LYS A 562 -11.09 10.88 -12.37
N GLU A 563 -12.34 11.21 -12.70
CA GLU A 563 -13.17 12.18 -11.99
C GLU A 563 -13.99 11.53 -10.84
N GLY A 564 -13.79 10.24 -10.58
CA GLY A 564 -14.40 9.56 -9.43
C GLY A 564 -13.84 10.11 -8.12
N GLN A 565 -14.74 10.36 -7.16
CA GLN A 565 -14.42 10.88 -5.84
C GLN A 565 -14.51 9.78 -4.79
N ILE A 566 -13.47 9.62 -3.98
CA ILE A 566 -13.37 8.57 -2.97
C ILE A 566 -13.15 9.22 -1.60
N TYR A 567 -14.06 8.95 -0.66
CA TYR A 567 -13.94 9.33 0.74
C TYR A 567 -13.47 8.10 1.53
N LEU A 568 -12.27 8.14 2.10
CA LEU A 568 -11.74 7.01 2.87
C LEU A 568 -12.29 7.07 4.28
N ALA A 569 -12.81 5.96 4.79
CA ALA A 569 -13.52 5.92 6.07
C ALA A 569 -13.34 4.57 6.79
N SER A 570 -13.68 4.52 8.08
CA SER A 570 -13.83 3.26 8.82
C SER A 570 -15.05 2.46 8.38
N PRO A 571 -15.06 1.11 8.55
CA PRO A 571 -16.23 0.28 8.27
C PRO A 571 -17.53 0.78 8.93
N TYR A 572 -17.46 1.30 10.16
CA TYR A 572 -18.60 1.95 10.83
C TYR A 572 -19.12 3.15 10.03
N THR A 573 -18.25 4.11 9.70
CA THR A 573 -18.59 5.30 8.93
C THR A 573 -19.10 4.96 7.52
N ALA A 574 -18.53 3.93 6.88
CA ALA A 574 -18.98 3.42 5.59
C ALA A 574 -20.40 2.82 5.66
N ALA A 575 -20.67 1.96 6.64
CA ALA A 575 -22.00 1.36 6.85
C ALA A 575 -23.06 2.41 7.20
N ALA A 576 -22.74 3.38 8.07
CA ALA A 576 -23.62 4.50 8.39
C ALA A 576 -23.96 5.33 7.14
N SER A 577 -22.96 5.60 6.30
CA SER A 577 -23.14 6.34 5.05
C SER A 577 -24.01 5.59 4.03
N ALA A 578 -23.92 4.26 3.98
CA ALA A 578 -24.78 3.42 3.14
C ALA A 578 -26.26 3.53 3.53
N LEU A 579 -26.57 3.66 4.83
CA LEU A 579 -27.94 3.80 5.36
C LEU A 579 -28.57 5.17 5.09
N THR A 580 -27.77 6.22 4.91
CA THR A 580 -28.30 7.59 4.69
C THR A 580 -28.27 8.03 3.24
N GLY A 581 -27.30 7.54 2.43
CA GLY A 581 -26.98 8.07 1.11
C GLY A 581 -26.07 9.30 1.11
N TYR A 582 -25.45 9.62 2.25
CA TYR A 582 -24.55 10.75 2.48
C TYR A 582 -23.37 10.32 3.36
N VAL A 583 -22.24 11.03 3.35
CA VAL A 583 -21.17 10.77 4.33
C VAL A 583 -21.72 11.03 5.74
N THR A 584 -21.68 10.03 6.62
CA THR A 584 -22.42 10.06 7.89
C THR A 584 -21.55 9.67 9.08
N ASP A 585 -21.76 10.33 10.22
CA ASP A 585 -21.11 9.99 11.48
C ASP A 585 -21.72 8.69 12.06
N PRO A 586 -20.93 7.65 12.35
CA PRO A 586 -21.46 6.36 12.79
C PRO A 586 -22.14 6.41 14.16
N ARG A 587 -21.92 7.47 14.96
CA ARG A 587 -22.59 7.69 16.26
C ARG A 587 -24.10 7.91 16.13
N GLU A 588 -24.63 8.12 14.92
CA GLU A 588 -26.07 8.14 14.67
C GLU A 588 -26.71 6.73 14.73
N PHE A 589 -25.92 5.65 14.83
CA PHE A 589 -26.37 4.26 14.73
C PHE A 589 -25.71 3.26 15.71
N LEU A 590 -24.84 3.72 16.62
CA LEU A 590 -24.02 2.87 17.52
C LEU A 590 -24.29 3.12 19.01
#